data_AF-A0A117SQR7-F1
#
_entry.id   AF-A0A117SQR7-F1
#
_cell.length_a   1.000
_cell.length_b   1.000
_cell.length_c   1.000
_cell.angle_alpha   90.00
_cell.angle_beta   90.00
_cell.angle_gamma   90.00
#
_symmetry.space_group_name_H-M   'P 1'
#
loop_
_entity.id
_entity.type
_entity.pdbx_description
1 polymer ?
#
loop_
_entity_poly.entity_id
_entity_poly.type
_entity_poly.pdbx_seq_one_letter_code
_entity_poly.pdbx_strand_id
1 'polypeptide(L)'
;MTKTHVDLLVLVASLAALAVKPAALGYLLALAISSISFARLNWLGGTSAYLPPAVAVYLAAFVADLLTGAKSPPADILTADVLAPIVEEVVFRGLAFRVLPRWGALLVSTAVFALLHPYPLLALAYAVALTLAYMGGGLAASIALHAANNAIWTAIYLGFL
;
A
#
# COMPACT_ATOMS: atom_id res chain seq x y z
N MET A 1 8.21 28.07 -0.51
CA MET A 1 8.12 26.68 -1.03
C MET A 1 6.79 26.51 -1.74
N THR A 2 6.76 25.90 -2.94
CA THR A 2 5.49 25.58 -3.61
C THR A 2 4.83 24.36 -2.95
N LYS A 3 3.51 24.20 -3.07
CA LYS A 3 2.76 23.07 -2.46
C LYS A 3 3.35 21.69 -2.82
N THR A 4 3.91 21.54 -4.01
CA THR A 4 4.56 20.29 -4.47
C THR A 4 5.87 20.00 -3.71
N HIS A 5 6.66 21.01 -3.32
CA HIS A 5 7.88 20.78 -2.53
C HIS A 5 7.56 20.29 -1.13
N VAL A 6 6.46 20.80 -0.54
CA VAL A 6 5.97 20.32 0.76
C VAL A 6 5.53 18.86 0.64
N ASP A 7 4.74 18.52 -0.38
CA ASP A 7 4.29 17.14 -0.61
C ASP A 7 5.48 16.18 -0.81
N LEU A 8 6.57 16.63 -1.46
CA LEU A 8 7.79 15.82 -1.64
C LEU A 8 8.51 15.58 -0.30
N LEU A 9 8.63 16.59 0.54
CA LEU A 9 9.19 16.44 1.89
C LEU A 9 8.32 15.51 2.74
N VAL A 10 6.99 15.62 2.63
CA VAL A 10 6.04 14.73 3.29
C VAL A 10 6.25 13.28 2.84
N LEU A 11 6.46 13.02 1.56
CA LEU A 11 6.80 11.68 1.05
C LEU A 11 8.08 11.14 1.67
N VAL A 12 9.18 11.90 1.59
CA VAL A 12 10.49 11.46 2.12
C VAL A 12 10.43 11.22 3.63
N ALA A 13 9.82 12.13 4.39
CA ALA A 13 9.68 11.99 5.83
C ALA A 13 8.78 10.82 6.23
N SER A 14 7.70 10.56 5.48
CA SER A 14 6.83 9.40 5.73
C SER A 14 7.56 8.09 5.44
N LEU A 15 8.35 8.00 4.36
CA LEU A 15 9.19 6.83 4.07
C LEU A 15 10.21 6.58 5.18
N ALA A 16 10.84 7.63 5.71
CA ALA A 16 11.76 7.51 6.83
C ALA A 16 11.05 7.04 8.11
N ALA A 17 9.83 7.54 8.37
CA ALA A 17 9.04 7.14 9.52
C ALA A 17 8.66 5.65 9.50
N LEU A 18 8.41 5.07 8.32
CA LEU A 18 8.13 3.63 8.18
C LEU A 18 9.29 2.72 8.64
N ALA A 19 10.52 3.23 8.71
CA ALA A 19 11.67 2.49 9.23
C ALA A 19 11.75 2.46 10.77
N VAL A 20 10.96 3.29 11.47
CA VAL A 20 10.98 3.41 12.93
C VAL A 20 10.39 2.16 13.60
N LYS A 21 11.05 1.68 14.65
CA LYS A 21 10.57 0.57 15.49
C LYS A 21 10.10 1.10 16.86
N PRO A 22 9.04 0.51 17.45
CA PRO A 22 8.20 -0.59 16.92
C PRO A 22 7.38 -0.15 15.69
N ALA A 23 6.98 -1.10 14.85
CA ALA A 23 6.34 -0.80 13.56
C ALA A 23 5.07 0.06 13.69
N ALA A 24 4.24 -0.19 14.71
CA ALA A 24 3.06 0.61 15.00
C ALA A 24 3.40 2.10 15.19
N LEU A 25 4.49 2.44 15.89
CA LEU A 25 4.95 3.81 16.04
C LEU A 25 5.37 4.41 14.70
N GLY A 26 6.12 3.67 13.88
CA GLY A 26 6.53 4.11 12.56
C GLY A 26 5.35 4.44 11.65
N TYR A 27 4.31 3.60 11.64
CA TYR A 27 3.09 3.87 10.90
C TYR A 27 2.31 5.07 11.43
N LEU A 28 2.18 5.24 12.75
CA LEU A 28 1.50 6.41 13.34
C LEU A 28 2.22 7.71 13.00
N LEU A 29 3.57 7.72 13.03
CA LEU A 29 4.37 8.85 12.61
C LEU A 29 4.19 9.16 11.12
N ALA A 30 4.26 8.14 10.26
CA ALA A 30 4.02 8.29 8.83
C ALA A 30 2.59 8.79 8.53
N LEU A 31 1.58 8.34 9.29
CA LEU A 31 0.21 8.84 9.18
C LEU A 31 0.11 10.32 9.57
N ALA A 32 0.71 10.70 10.70
CA ALA A 32 0.72 12.09 11.16
C ALA A 32 1.41 13.02 10.15
N ILE A 33 2.56 12.61 9.60
CA ILE A 33 3.31 13.36 8.59
C ILE A 33 2.50 13.45 7.29
N SER A 34 1.98 12.33 6.78
CA SER A 34 1.22 12.29 5.52
C SER A 34 -0.11 13.04 5.59
N SER A 35 -0.70 13.21 6.78
CA SER A 35 -1.95 13.98 7.00
C SER A 35 -1.89 15.41 6.47
N ILE A 36 -0.70 16.01 6.45
CA ILE A 36 -0.42 17.35 5.89
C ILE A 36 -0.86 17.47 4.42
N SER A 37 -0.88 16.33 3.70
CA SER A 37 -1.19 16.25 2.27
C SER A 37 -2.55 15.65 1.96
N PHE A 38 -3.32 15.15 2.94
CA PHE A 38 -4.55 14.40 2.71
C PHE A 38 -5.54 15.12 1.80
N ALA A 39 -5.83 16.40 2.04
CA ALA A 39 -6.78 17.15 1.22
C ALA A 39 -6.39 17.28 -0.27
N ARG A 40 -5.15 16.90 -0.64
CA ARG A 40 -4.60 16.97 -2.00
C ARG A 40 -4.41 15.60 -2.65
N LEU A 41 -4.71 14.52 -1.95
CA LEU A 41 -4.57 13.17 -2.47
C LEU A 41 -5.81 12.76 -3.27
N ASN A 42 -5.62 11.87 -4.24
CA ASN A 42 -6.71 11.26 -4.98
C ASN A 42 -7.36 10.15 -4.14
N TRP A 43 -8.30 10.53 -3.28
CA TRP A 43 -9.04 9.57 -2.45
C TRP A 43 -10.00 8.71 -3.25
N LEU A 44 -10.69 9.32 -4.21
CA LEU A 44 -11.70 8.72 -5.05
C LEU A 44 -11.50 9.21 -6.49
N GLY A 45 -11.53 8.28 -7.43
CA GLY A 45 -11.46 8.58 -8.86
C GLY A 45 -10.30 7.87 -9.55
N GLY A 46 -10.39 7.79 -10.87
CA GLY A 46 -9.48 6.99 -11.70
C GLY A 46 -10.17 6.55 -12.98
N THR A 47 -9.57 5.60 -13.68
CA THR A 47 -10.17 4.97 -14.86
C THR A 47 -10.59 3.55 -14.49
N SER A 48 -11.89 3.31 -14.37
CA SER A 48 -12.44 2.01 -13.93
C SER A 48 -11.96 0.81 -14.76
N ALA A 49 -11.47 1.04 -15.99
CA ALA A 49 -10.80 0.03 -16.81
C ALA A 49 -9.57 -0.63 -16.14
N TYR A 50 -8.96 0.00 -15.12
CA TYR A 50 -7.87 -0.58 -14.34
C TYR A 50 -8.35 -1.52 -13.21
N LEU A 51 -9.64 -1.49 -12.82
CA LEU A 51 -10.15 -2.34 -11.74
C LEU A 51 -10.18 -3.83 -12.11
N PRO A 52 -10.67 -4.25 -13.31
CA PRO A 52 -10.60 -5.66 -13.69
C PRO A 52 -9.19 -6.26 -13.69
N PRO A 53 -8.16 -5.63 -14.29
CA PRO A 53 -6.80 -6.18 -14.19
C PRO A 53 -6.23 -6.09 -12.78
N ALA A 54 -6.62 -5.10 -11.95
CA ALA A 54 -6.22 -5.08 -10.54
C ALA A 54 -6.68 -6.34 -9.81
N VAL A 55 -7.96 -6.70 -9.95
CA VAL A 55 -8.54 -7.91 -9.36
C VAL A 55 -7.90 -9.17 -9.94
N ALA A 56 -7.68 -9.24 -11.26
CA ALA A 56 -7.04 -10.40 -11.88
C ALA A 56 -5.61 -10.64 -11.38
N VAL A 57 -4.79 -9.58 -11.30
CA VAL A 57 -3.41 -9.68 -10.78
C VAL A 57 -3.43 -10.02 -9.29
N TYR A 58 -4.33 -9.42 -8.51
CA TYR A 58 -4.51 -9.75 -7.10
C TYR A 58 -4.82 -11.24 -6.90
N LEU A 59 -5.81 -11.78 -7.62
CA LEU A 59 -6.19 -13.18 -7.50
C LEU A 59 -5.03 -14.12 -7.89
N ALA A 60 -4.29 -13.79 -8.94
CA ALA A 60 -3.11 -14.55 -9.33
C ALA A 60 -2.00 -14.50 -8.26
N ALA A 61 -1.73 -13.32 -7.69
CA ALA A 61 -0.76 -13.15 -6.61
C ALA A 61 -1.19 -13.92 -5.34
N PHE A 62 -2.46 -13.83 -4.98
CA PHE A 62 -3.03 -14.51 -3.82
C PHE A 62 -2.98 -16.03 -3.94
N VAL A 63 -3.35 -16.57 -5.11
CA VAL A 63 -3.23 -18.02 -5.38
C VAL A 63 -1.76 -18.45 -5.32
N ALA A 64 -0.85 -17.70 -5.91
CA ALA A 64 0.58 -18.01 -5.84
C ALA A 64 1.09 -18.02 -4.39
N ASP A 65 0.69 -17.03 -3.59
CA ASP A 65 1.03 -16.95 -2.16
C ASP A 65 0.47 -18.13 -1.37
N LEU A 66 -0.79 -18.51 -1.60
CA LEU A 66 -1.43 -19.66 -0.98
C LEU A 66 -0.67 -20.97 -1.26
N LEU A 67 -0.17 -21.13 -2.49
CA LEU A 67 0.64 -22.29 -2.88
C LEU A 67 2.03 -22.32 -2.20
N THR A 68 2.52 -21.18 -1.69
CA THR A 68 3.77 -21.14 -0.89
C THR A 68 3.54 -21.54 0.58
N GLY A 69 2.29 -21.74 0.99
CA GLY A 69 1.91 -22.15 2.34
C GLY A 69 1.66 -20.98 3.30
N ALA A 70 0.88 -21.24 4.35
CA ALA A 70 0.56 -20.24 5.36
C ALA A 70 1.82 -19.84 6.15
N LYS A 71 2.10 -18.54 6.14
CA LYS A 71 3.16 -17.91 6.94
C LYS A 71 2.67 -17.68 8.37
N SER A 72 3.57 -17.32 9.29
CA SER A 72 3.18 -16.96 10.65
C SER A 72 2.32 -15.69 10.67
N PRO A 73 1.29 -15.59 11.53
CA PRO A 73 0.50 -14.37 11.66
C PRO A 73 1.36 -13.20 12.13
N PRO A 74 1.00 -11.96 11.75
CA PRO A 74 1.66 -10.77 12.27
C PRO A 74 1.46 -10.66 13.78
N ALA A 75 2.48 -10.17 14.50
CA ALA A 75 2.41 -9.99 15.95
C ALA A 75 1.38 -8.93 16.39
N ASP A 76 1.04 -7.99 15.50
CA ASP A 76 0.04 -6.94 15.72
C ASP A 76 -0.93 -6.92 14.53
N ILE A 77 -2.05 -7.61 14.71
CA ILE A 77 -3.11 -7.77 13.69
C ILE A 77 -3.77 -6.42 13.37
N LEU A 78 -3.98 -5.54 14.36
CA LEU A 78 -4.61 -4.24 14.11
C LEU A 78 -3.72 -3.34 13.24
N THR A 79 -2.42 -3.34 13.52
CA THR A 79 -1.47 -2.64 12.65
C THR A 79 -1.44 -3.26 11.26
N ALA A 80 -1.40 -4.59 11.16
CA ALA A 80 -1.31 -5.29 9.87
C ALA A 80 -2.58 -5.13 9.00
N ASP A 81 -3.77 -5.19 9.58
CA ASP A 81 -5.03 -5.25 8.83
C ASP A 81 -5.65 -3.87 8.58
N VAL A 82 -5.28 -2.86 9.38
CA VAL A 82 -5.89 -1.52 9.31
C VAL A 82 -4.85 -0.44 9.06
N LEU A 83 -3.90 -0.28 9.98
CA LEU A 83 -3.01 0.87 9.95
C LEU A 83 -2.03 0.81 8.77
N ALA A 84 -1.40 -0.34 8.55
CA ALA A 84 -0.44 -0.54 7.46
C ALA A 84 -1.10 -0.34 6.08
N PRO A 85 -2.24 -0.97 5.73
CA PRO A 85 -2.93 -0.71 4.48
C PRO A 85 -3.21 0.78 4.23
N ILE A 86 -3.71 1.51 5.23
CA ILE A 86 -3.99 2.94 5.05
C ILE A 86 -2.70 3.72 4.78
N VAL A 87 -1.69 3.53 5.63
CA VAL A 87 -0.47 4.34 5.57
C VAL A 87 0.37 3.99 4.34
N GLU A 88 0.53 2.71 4.04
CA GLU A 88 1.31 2.27 2.89
C GLU A 88 0.68 2.74 1.58
N GLU A 89 -0.65 2.65 1.42
CA GLU A 89 -1.31 3.14 0.21
C GLU A 89 -1.19 4.67 0.06
N VAL A 90 -1.34 5.41 1.16
CA VAL A 90 -1.14 6.87 1.18
C VAL A 90 0.29 7.23 0.77
N VAL A 91 1.30 6.53 1.29
CA VAL A 91 2.71 6.85 1.04
C VAL A 91 3.15 6.40 -0.34
N PHE A 92 2.96 5.12 -0.66
CA PHE A 92 3.48 4.52 -1.88
C PHE A 92 2.66 4.85 -3.12
N ARG A 93 1.36 5.17 -3.00
CA ARG A 93 0.53 5.56 -4.15
C ARG A 93 0.14 7.03 -4.08
N GLY A 94 -0.59 7.43 -3.04
CA GLY A 94 -1.14 8.78 -2.92
C GLY A 94 -0.08 9.87 -3.09
N LEU A 95 0.93 9.86 -2.23
CA LEU A 95 2.03 10.82 -2.24
C LEU A 95 2.95 10.62 -3.46
N ALA A 96 3.30 9.37 -3.81
CA ALA A 96 4.16 9.10 -4.96
C ALA A 96 3.58 9.65 -6.27
N PHE A 97 2.31 9.35 -6.59
CA PHE A 97 1.64 9.87 -7.79
C PHE A 97 1.37 11.37 -7.72
N ARG A 98 1.35 11.96 -6.53
CA ARG A 98 1.15 13.40 -6.35
C ARG A 98 2.40 14.21 -6.69
N VAL A 99 3.59 13.69 -6.40
CA VAL A 99 4.84 14.47 -6.44
C VAL A 99 5.82 14.02 -7.51
N LEU A 100 5.72 12.77 -7.96
CA LEU A 100 6.59 12.21 -8.99
C LEU A 100 5.91 12.23 -10.36
N PRO A 101 6.68 12.30 -11.45
CA PRO A 101 6.14 11.95 -12.76
C PRO A 101 5.63 10.50 -12.74
N ARG A 102 4.65 10.19 -13.59
CA ARG A 102 3.96 8.89 -13.60
C ARG A 102 4.91 7.68 -13.60
N TRP A 103 5.99 7.72 -14.38
CA TRP A 103 6.97 6.62 -14.41
C TRP A 103 7.68 6.42 -13.07
N GLY A 104 8.00 7.51 -12.36
CA GLY A 104 8.64 7.47 -11.05
C GLY A 104 7.66 7.02 -9.97
N ALA A 105 6.41 7.48 -10.05
CA ALA A 105 5.34 7.01 -9.17
C ALA A 105 5.10 5.50 -9.31
N LEU A 106 5.06 4.98 -10.54
CA LEU A 106 4.94 3.54 -10.81
C LEU A 106 6.10 2.75 -10.18
N LEU A 107 7.34 3.22 -10.34
CA LEU A 107 8.53 2.57 -9.77
C LEU A 107 8.48 2.55 -8.23
N VAL A 108 8.09 3.65 -7.59
CA VAL A 108 7.95 3.73 -6.12
C VAL A 108 6.80 2.84 -5.63
N SER A 109 5.65 2.90 -6.31
CA SER A 109 4.43 2.15 -5.93
C SER A 109 4.57 0.64 -6.07
N THR A 110 5.55 0.17 -6.85
CA THR A 110 5.74 -1.26 -7.16
C THR A 110 7.10 -1.78 -6.68
N ALA A 111 8.18 -1.41 -7.37
CA ALA A 111 9.52 -1.96 -7.10
C ALA A 111 10.05 -1.56 -5.72
N VAL A 112 9.96 -0.29 -5.33
CA VAL A 112 10.45 0.16 -4.01
C VAL A 112 9.61 -0.47 -2.89
N PHE A 113 8.27 -0.44 -3.03
CA PHE A 113 7.37 -1.14 -2.10
C PHE A 113 7.76 -2.62 -1.93
N ALA A 114 7.94 -3.33 -3.04
CA ALA A 114 8.27 -4.75 -3.05
C ALA A 114 9.61 -5.06 -2.36
N LEU A 115 10.64 -4.25 -2.60
CA LEU A 115 11.97 -4.42 -2.01
C LEU A 115 12.01 -4.27 -0.49
N LEU A 116 11.00 -3.64 0.11
CA LEU A 116 10.88 -3.48 1.55
C LEU A 116 10.22 -4.69 2.25
N HIS A 117 9.76 -5.67 1.48
CA HIS A 117 9.06 -6.85 2.00
C HIS A 117 9.97 -8.09 2.03
N PRO A 118 9.71 -9.06 2.94
CA PRO A 118 10.51 -10.29 3.04
C PRO A 118 10.49 -11.16 1.77
N TYR A 119 9.43 -11.07 0.96
CA TYR A 119 9.26 -11.82 -0.28
C TYR A 119 9.05 -10.87 -1.47
N PRO A 120 10.11 -10.23 -1.99
CA PRO A 120 9.97 -9.11 -2.92
C PRO A 120 9.22 -9.43 -4.22
N LEU A 121 9.42 -10.61 -4.81
CA LEU A 121 8.73 -10.97 -6.06
C LEU A 121 7.21 -11.10 -5.87
N LEU A 122 6.79 -11.67 -4.75
CA LEU A 122 5.38 -11.79 -4.41
C LEU A 122 4.79 -10.42 -4.04
N ALA A 123 5.52 -9.65 -3.22
CA ALA A 123 5.14 -8.29 -2.87
C ALA A 123 5.02 -7.39 -4.11
N LEU A 124 5.85 -7.60 -5.13
CA LEU A 124 5.76 -6.91 -6.42
C LEU A 124 4.44 -7.21 -7.12
N ALA A 125 3.99 -8.47 -7.15
CA ALA A 125 2.73 -8.84 -7.78
C ALA A 125 1.53 -8.17 -7.08
N TYR A 126 1.50 -8.20 -5.74
CA TYR A 126 0.50 -7.44 -4.97
C TYR A 126 0.61 -5.93 -5.22
N ALA A 127 1.82 -5.39 -5.24
CA ALA A 127 2.04 -3.96 -5.45
C ALA A 127 1.55 -3.47 -6.82
N VAL A 128 1.67 -4.31 -7.86
CA VAL A 128 1.07 -4.06 -9.18
C VAL A 128 -0.45 -4.03 -9.08
N ALA A 129 -1.07 -5.02 -8.43
CA ALA A 129 -2.53 -5.05 -8.23
C ALA A 129 -3.03 -3.79 -7.49
N LEU A 130 -2.37 -3.42 -6.40
CA LEU A 130 -2.71 -2.22 -5.61
C LEU A 130 -2.52 -0.92 -6.39
N THR A 131 -1.48 -0.84 -7.22
CA THR A 131 -1.26 0.32 -8.10
C THR A 131 -2.35 0.42 -9.16
N LEU A 132 -2.77 -0.70 -9.75
CA LEU A 132 -3.90 -0.73 -10.69
C LEU A 132 -5.22 -0.35 -10.00
N ALA A 133 -5.46 -0.83 -8.77
CA ALA A 133 -6.62 -0.46 -7.98
C ALA A 133 -6.65 1.06 -7.71
N TYR A 134 -5.51 1.65 -7.33
CA TYR A 134 -5.37 3.09 -7.15
C TYR A 134 -5.65 3.87 -8.44
N MET A 135 -5.10 3.42 -9.57
CA MET A 135 -5.37 4.03 -10.88
C MET A 135 -6.82 3.87 -11.32
N GLY A 136 -7.53 2.87 -10.80
CA GLY A 136 -8.92 2.57 -11.11
C GLY A 136 -9.93 3.34 -10.28
N GLY A 137 -9.68 3.50 -8.97
CA GLY A 137 -10.65 4.08 -8.03
C GLY A 137 -10.07 4.97 -6.94
N GLY A 138 -8.77 5.29 -6.99
CA GLY A 138 -8.09 6.14 -6.00
C GLY A 138 -7.67 5.37 -4.76
N LEU A 139 -7.26 6.08 -3.71
CA LEU A 139 -6.81 5.48 -2.45
C LEU A 139 -7.86 4.56 -1.83
N ALA A 140 -9.15 4.89 -1.94
CA ALA A 140 -10.20 4.05 -1.38
C ALA A 140 -10.18 2.62 -1.97
N ALA A 141 -9.98 2.50 -3.29
CA ALA A 141 -9.95 1.21 -3.96
C ALA A 141 -8.71 0.39 -3.58
N SER A 142 -7.54 1.03 -3.51
CA SER A 142 -6.30 0.32 -3.18
C SER A 142 -6.20 -0.02 -1.69
N ILE A 143 -6.65 0.87 -0.79
CA ILE A 143 -6.77 0.59 0.65
C ILE A 143 -7.74 -0.56 0.90
N ALA A 144 -8.90 -0.55 0.25
CA ALA A 144 -9.88 -1.62 0.41
C ALA A 144 -9.31 -2.98 -0.05
N LEU A 145 -8.63 -3.03 -1.20
CA LEU A 145 -8.02 -4.25 -1.70
C LEU A 145 -6.89 -4.76 -0.78
N HIS A 146 -6.05 -3.85 -0.28
CA HIS A 146 -4.96 -4.17 0.64
C HIS A 146 -5.48 -4.68 2.00
N ALA A 147 -6.40 -3.95 2.62
CA ALA A 147 -7.01 -4.36 3.89
C ALA A 147 -7.77 -5.68 3.75
N ALA A 148 -8.48 -5.90 2.62
CA ALA A 148 -9.13 -7.18 2.34
C ALA A 148 -8.13 -8.33 2.24
N ASN A 149 -7.00 -8.14 1.54
CA ASN A 149 -5.94 -9.15 1.48
C ASN A 149 -5.47 -9.55 2.87
N ASN A 150 -5.14 -8.56 3.71
CA ASN A 150 -4.59 -8.81 5.03
C ASN A 150 -5.63 -9.48 5.94
N ALA A 151 -6.88 -9.02 5.90
CA ALA A 151 -7.98 -9.66 6.64
C ALA A 151 -8.25 -11.11 6.21
N ILE A 152 -8.14 -11.42 4.91
CA ILE A 152 -8.28 -12.81 4.42
C ILE A 152 -7.12 -13.68 4.94
N TRP A 153 -5.88 -13.18 4.91
CA TRP A 153 -4.74 -13.89 5.49
C TRP A 153 -4.89 -14.09 6.99
N THR A 154 -5.33 -13.07 7.73
CA THR A 154 -5.66 -13.18 9.16
C THR A 154 -6.72 -14.24 9.41
N ALA A 155 -7.79 -14.30 8.59
CA ALA A 155 -8.81 -15.33 8.72
C ALA A 155 -8.25 -16.75 8.51
N ILE A 156 -7.37 -16.94 7.52
CA ILE A 156 -6.66 -18.22 7.30
C ILE A 156 -5.77 -18.57 8.49
N TYR A 157 -5.00 -17.62 9.02
CA TYR A 157 -4.12 -17.86 10.18
C TYR A 157 -4.90 -18.26 11.44
N LEU A 158 -6.11 -17.72 11.60
CA LEU A 158 -6.99 -18.03 12.72
C LEU A 158 -7.86 -19.29 12.49
N GLY A 159 -7.74 -19.94 11.32
CA GLY A 159 -8.49 -21.16 10.98
C GLY A 159 -9.97 -20.92 10.67
N PHE A 160 -10.34 -19.70 10.27
CA PHE A 160 -11.70 -19.38 9.83
C PHE A 160 -11.96 -19.69 8.35
N LEU A 161 -10.91 -19.93 7.56
CA LEU A 161 -10.92 -20.30 6.14
C LEU A 161 -9.89 -21.41 5.91
#